data_AF-A0AAJ6AZI8-F1
#
_entry.id   AF-A0AAJ6AZI8-F1
#
_cell.length_a   1.000
_cell.length_b   1.000
_cell.length_c   1.000
_cell.angle_alpha   90.00
_cell.angle_beta   90.00
_cell.angle_gamma   90.00
#
_symmetry.space_group_name_H-M   'P 1'
#
loop_
_entity.id
_entity.type
_entity.pdbx_description
1 polymer ?
#
loop_
_entity_poly.entity_id
_entity_poly.type
_entity_poly.pdbx_seq_one_letter_code
_entity_poly.pdbx_strand_id
1 'polypeptide(L)'
;MPLFFFDVIEVDGRITEDIVGVDLPSAEAARHQSDKALAEITTEEIYKGGNFKLRIRTRDANGLEISSRQSEISSKPFKGD
;
A
#
# COMPACT_ATOMS: atom_id res chain seq x y z
N MET A 1 -0.74 -22.11 -2.44
CA MET A 1 -0.21 -21.47 -1.21
C MET A 1 -1.38 -20.69 -0.60
N PRO A 2 -1.30 -20.05 0.57
CA PRO A 2 -2.37 -19.15 0.98
C PRO A 2 -2.47 -17.95 0.03
N LEU A 3 -3.69 -17.57 -0.30
CA LEU A 3 -4.00 -16.44 -1.17
C LEU A 3 -4.20 -15.18 -0.34
N PHE A 4 -3.56 -14.09 -0.76
CA PHE A 4 -3.66 -12.78 -0.11
C PHE A 4 -4.01 -11.69 -1.12
N PHE A 5 -4.81 -10.72 -0.69
CA PHE A 5 -5.24 -9.59 -1.52
C PHE A 5 -4.69 -8.28 -0.97
N PHE A 6 -4.31 -7.36 -1.84
CA PHE A 6 -3.66 -6.10 -1.48
C PHE A 6 -4.47 -4.91 -1.98
N ASP A 7 -5.42 -4.45 -1.17
CA ASP A 7 -6.21 -3.28 -1.56
C ASP A 7 -5.43 -2.01 -1.31
N VAL A 8 -5.53 -1.08 -2.27
CA VAL A 8 -4.92 0.24 -2.19
C VAL A 8 -5.98 1.25 -1.79
N ILE A 9 -5.71 2.03 -0.76
CA ILE A 9 -6.64 3.00 -0.18
C ILE A 9 -5.96 4.37 -0.22
N GLU A 10 -6.53 5.26 -1.01
CA GLU A 10 -6.02 6.62 -1.26
C GLU A 10 -6.55 7.63 -0.24
N VAL A 11 -5.98 8.84 -0.25
CA VAL A 11 -6.29 9.92 0.70
C VAL A 11 -7.74 10.40 0.65
N ASP A 12 -8.37 10.33 -0.53
CA ASP A 12 -9.77 10.70 -0.76
C ASP A 12 -10.75 9.62 -0.29
N GLY A 13 -10.23 8.51 0.26
CA GLY A 13 -11.01 7.35 0.69
C GLY A 13 -11.34 6.39 -0.45
N ARG A 14 -10.84 6.62 -1.67
CA ARG A 14 -11.00 5.69 -2.77
C ARG A 14 -10.27 4.38 -2.45
N ILE A 15 -10.98 3.28 -2.63
CA ILE A 15 -10.45 1.93 -2.44
C ILE A 15 -10.37 1.29 -3.82
N THR A 16 -9.17 0.85 -4.17
CA THR A 16 -8.92 -0.04 -5.31
C THR A 16 -8.71 -1.43 -4.76
N GLU A 17 -9.73 -2.27 -4.88
CA GLU A 17 -9.69 -3.65 -4.38
C GLU A 17 -8.88 -4.54 -5.32
N ASP A 18 -8.02 -5.36 -4.73
CA ASP A 18 -7.35 -6.43 -5.47
C ASP A 18 -8.30 -7.64 -5.54
N ILE A 19 -8.66 -8.01 -6.77
CA ILE A 19 -9.55 -9.14 -7.06
C ILE A 19 -8.79 -10.38 -7.54
N VAL A 20 -7.49 -10.24 -7.83
CA VAL A 20 -6.65 -11.33 -8.34
C VAL A 20 -5.98 -12.04 -7.18
N GLY A 21 -5.40 -11.26 -6.26
CA GLY A 21 -4.63 -11.78 -5.15
C GLY A 21 -3.29 -12.40 -5.58
N VAL A 22 -2.48 -12.74 -4.59
CA VAL A 22 -1.16 -13.34 -4.75
C VAL A 22 -1.01 -14.53 -3.80
N ASP A 23 -0.57 -15.66 -4.35
CA ASP A 23 -0.14 -16.83 -3.61
C ASP A 23 1.18 -16.54 -2.89
N LEU A 24 1.17 -16.49 -1.55
CA LEU A 24 2.38 -16.30 -0.75
C LEU A 24 2.50 -17.38 0.31
N PRO A 25 3.72 -17.74 0.76
CA PRO A 25 3.91 -18.86 1.67
C PRO A 25 3.39 -18.60 3.10
N SER A 26 3.25 -17.34 3.51
CA SER A 26 2.79 -16.97 4.85
C SER A 26 2.24 -15.53 4.90
N ALA A 27 1.52 -15.21 5.98
CA ALA A 27 1.09 -13.84 6.26
C ALA A 27 2.26 -12.87 6.46
N GLU A 28 3.41 -13.35 6.94
CA GLU A 28 4.63 -12.55 7.05
C GLU A 28 5.20 -12.19 5.67
N ALA A 29 5.19 -13.14 4.73
CA ALA A 29 5.56 -12.85 3.35
C ALA A 29 4.61 -11.82 2.70
N ALA A 30 3.30 -11.91 2.98
CA ALA A 30 2.33 -10.92 2.54
C ALA A 30 2.57 -9.54 3.16
N ARG A 31 2.93 -9.46 4.44
CA ARG A 31 3.31 -8.20 5.10
C ARG A 31 4.55 -7.59 4.43
N HIS A 32 5.59 -8.38 4.22
CA HIS A 32 6.81 -7.92 3.57
C HIS A 32 6.54 -7.42 2.14
N GLN A 33 5.69 -8.11 1.39
CA GLN A 33 5.28 -7.67 0.06
C GLN A 33 4.49 -6.34 0.11
N SER A 34 3.61 -6.17 1.09
CA SER A 34 2.86 -4.93 1.31
C SER A 34 3.79 -3.76 1.65
N ASP A 35 4.79 -4.01 2.52
CA ASP A 35 5.78 -3.01 2.91
C ASP A 35 6.63 -2.57 1.70
N LYS A 36 7.05 -3.53 0.86
CA LYS A 36 7.78 -3.25 -0.37
C LYS A 36 6.95 -2.42 -1.36
N ALA A 37 5.72 -2.85 -1.64
CA ALA A 37 4.82 -2.15 -2.55
C ALA A 37 4.52 -0.73 -2.06
N LEU A 38 4.31 -0.55 -0.75
CA LEU A 38 4.10 0.77 -0.15
C LEU A 38 5.32 1.68 -0.36
N ALA A 39 6.53 1.16 -0.18
CA ALA A 39 7.76 1.91 -0.38
C ALA A 39 7.99 2.29 -1.86
N GLU A 40 7.69 1.39 -2.79
CA GLU A 40 7.77 1.65 -4.23
C GLU A 40 6.81 2.78 -4.63
N ILE A 41 5.53 2.68 -4.26
CA ILE A 41 4.53 3.71 -4.57
C ILE A 41 4.87 5.05 -3.89
N THR A 42 5.28 5.01 -2.63
CA THR A 42 5.73 6.21 -1.88
C THR A 42 6.86 6.90 -2.62
N THR A 43 7.85 6.15 -3.11
CA THR A 43 8.99 6.71 -3.84
C THR A 43 8.55 7.36 -5.14
N GLU A 44 7.69 6.70 -5.92
CA GLU A 44 7.14 7.25 -7.17
C GLU A 44 6.34 8.55 -6.95
N GLU A 45 5.53 8.60 -5.89
CA GLU A 45 4.72 9.78 -5.57
C GLU A 45 5.55 10.97 -5.05
N ILE A 46 6.65 10.71 -4.32
CA ILE A 46 7.60 11.77 -3.95
C ILE A 46 8.13 12.49 -5.20
N TYR A 47 8.46 11.75 -6.25
CA TYR A 47 8.99 12.34 -7.50
C TYR A 47 7.94 13.15 -8.27
N LYS A 48 6.65 12.81 -8.15
CA LYS A 48 5.57 13.57 -8.79
C LYS A 48 5.29 14.90 -8.08
N GLY A 49 5.69 15.04 -6.83
CA GLY A 49 5.50 16.24 -6.01
C GLY A 49 4.04 16.38 -5.59
N GLY A 50 3.77 16.35 -4.29
CA GLY A 50 2.41 16.43 -3.77
C GLY A 50 2.29 16.00 -2.31
N ASN A 51 1.11 16.29 -1.74
CA ASN A 51 0.71 15.66 -0.49
C ASN A 51 -0.03 14.38 -0.85
N PHE A 52 0.51 13.25 -0.41
CA PHE A 52 -0.06 11.95 -0.72
C PHE A 52 -0.12 11.10 0.55
N LYS A 53 -1.25 10.41 0.73
CA LYS A 53 -1.46 9.44 1.79
C LYS A 53 -1.96 8.17 1.17
N LEU A 54 -1.26 7.08 1.44
CA LEU A 54 -1.61 5.75 0.95
C LEU A 54 -1.72 4.79 2.09
N ARG A 55 -2.67 3.87 1.96
CA ARG A 55 -2.76 2.69 2.82
C ARG A 55 -2.91 1.45 1.97
N ILE A 56 -2.06 0.45 2.21
CA ILE A 56 -2.19 -0.90 1.66
C ILE A 56 -2.84 -1.77 2.73
N ARG A 57 -4.02 -2.30 2.43
CA ARG A 57 -4.75 -3.26 3.27
C ARG A 57 -4.53 -4.65 2.72
N THR A 58 -3.98 -5.54 3.53
CA THR A 58 -3.78 -6.94 3.19
C THR A 58 -4.92 -7.78 3.76
N ARG A 59 -5.63 -8.52 2.89
CA ARG A 59 -6.69 -9.46 3.27
C ARG A 59 -6.29 -10.89 2.96
N ASP A 60 -6.81 -11.84 3.72
CA ASP A 60 -6.73 -13.27 3.41
C ASP A 60 -7.84 -13.72 2.44
N ALA A 61 -7.84 -15.01 2.10
CA ALA A 61 -8.85 -15.65 1.25
C ALA A 61 -10.29 -15.57 1.79
N ASN A 62 -10.48 -15.35 3.10
CA ASN A 62 -11.79 -15.19 3.72
C ASN A 62 -12.24 -13.72 3.75
N GLY A 63 -11.42 -12.81 3.23
CA GLY A 63 -11.64 -11.37 3.28
C GLY A 63 -11.27 -10.74 4.62
N LEU A 64 -10.62 -11.47 5.53
CA LEU A 64 -10.18 -10.95 6.82
C LEU A 64 -8.94 -10.08 6.63
N GLU A 65 -8.97 -8.86 7.18
CA GLU A 65 -7.79 -8.00 7.24
C GLU A 65 -6.74 -8.59 8.19
N ILE A 66 -5.55 -8.90 7.66
CA ILE A 66 -4.44 -9.48 8.43
C ILE A 66 -3.31 -8.48 8.69
N SER A 67 -3.28 -7.40 7.91
CA SER A 67 -2.39 -6.26 8.09
C SER A 67 -2.89 -5.03 7.33
N SER A 68 -2.52 -3.86 7.85
CA SER A 68 -2.66 -2.58 7.17
C SER A 68 -1.37 -1.79 7.33
N ARG A 69 -0.92 -1.15 6.25
CA ARG A 69 0.30 -0.33 6.20
C ARG A 69 -0.04 1.00 5.60
N GLN A 70 0.46 2.07 6.20
CA GLN A 70 0.19 3.43 5.73
C GLN A 70 1.48 4.20 5.58
N SER A 71 1.53 5.04 4.55
CA SER A 71 2.58 6.02 4.31
C SER A 71 1.91 7.37 4.06
N GLU A 72 2.50 8.42 4.60
CA GLU A 72 2.08 9.79 4.37
C GLU A 72 3.30 10.60 4.00
N ILE A 73 3.25 11.19 2.81
CA ILE A 73 4.27 12.11 2.32
C ILE A 73 3.63 13.49 2.33
N SER A 74 4.26 14.41 3.05
CA SER A 74 4.03 15.84 2.86
C SER A 74 5.30 16.44 2.29
N SER A 75 5.38 16.54 0.97
CA SER A 75 6.42 17.37 0.36
C SER A 75 5.97 18.82 0.54
N LYS A 76 6.57 19.55 1.48
CA LYS A 76 6.60 21.02 1.37
C LYS A 76 7.25 21.35 0.02
N PRO A 77 6.72 22.30 -0.76
CA PRO A 77 7.43 22.73 -1.97
C PRO A 77 8.84 23.13 -1.56
N PHE A 78 9.86 22.52 -2.19
CA PHE A 78 11.24 22.96 -2.04
C PHE A 78 11.27 24.42 -2.49
N LYS A 79 11.32 25.34 -1.53
CA LYS A 79 11.62 26.74 -1.79
C LYS A 79 13.14 26.78 -1.96
N GLY A 80 13.59 26.67 -3.20
CA GLY A 80 14.98 26.99 -3.53
C GLY A 80 15.19 28.48 -3.25
N ASP A 81 16.11 28.79 -2.34
CA ASP A 81 16.74 30.11 -2.21
C ASP A 81 17.69 30.35 -3.39
#